data_AF-A0A9P7C3Z6-F1
#
_entry.id   AF-A0A9P7C3Z6-F1
#
_cell.length_a   1.000
_cell.length_b   1.000
_cell.length_c   1.000
_cell.angle_alpha   90.00
_cell.angle_beta   90.00
_cell.angle_gamma   90.00
#
_symmetry.space_group_name_H-M   'P 1'
#
loop_
_entity.id
_entity.type
_entity.pdbx_description
1 polymer ?
#
loop_
_entity_poly.entity_id
_entity_poly.type
_entity_poly.pdbx_seq_one_letter_code
_entity_poly.pdbx_strand_id
1 'polypeptide(L)'
;MVSDHRFDHINLDDFHNTSLNIRFKYLFLFISVFKSFAVYIADLWTAVSLLVIGQTTVTPAIPTDVSKWIFFGCIIVSFLLLFWDMIKARRILKTKDISYNFTCGIANTYLSIKDYRCYCLFQSIERGIESYAFFVFTALRGWKRLLLAEAPRQVINIVTLEALVPEWFKIHNGELTINNQALGDSWTQQILTGTMAFSTVIFAMSFILVCAAAVLYVPLIFHIRGNLKEYVCHKADKRIDDILHKQRMKVLYRKEPQANPLDETSSTLAYSLEKGYMNDSASDQHLLSKDYNDYYYPKPLHSYQQRPLSRPTYTPQLSQTLS
;
A
#
# COMPACT_ATOMS: atom_id res chain seq x y z
N MET A 1 22.06 -10.16 11.73
CA MET A 1 21.08 -10.01 10.63
C MET A 1 21.77 -9.33 9.48
N VAL A 2 21.92 -10.04 8.36
CA VAL A 2 22.55 -9.57 7.13
C VAL A 2 21.75 -8.38 6.59
N SER A 3 22.42 -7.24 6.46
CA SER A 3 21.86 -5.93 6.17
C SER A 3 21.73 -5.68 4.65
N ASP A 4 21.24 -6.66 3.88
CA ASP A 4 21.35 -6.62 2.41
C ASP A 4 20.14 -6.08 1.63
N HIS A 5 18.96 -5.94 2.24
CA HIS A 5 17.74 -5.50 1.54
C HIS A 5 17.55 -3.98 1.49
N ARG A 6 18.63 -3.20 1.66
CA ARG A 6 18.58 -1.73 1.62
C ARG A 6 18.84 -1.21 0.23
N PHE A 7 18.19 -0.10 -0.14
CA PHE A 7 18.44 0.59 -1.40
C PHE A 7 19.92 0.97 -1.60
N ASP A 8 20.67 1.15 -0.51
CA ASP A 8 22.09 1.54 -0.55
C ASP A 8 23.00 0.42 -1.14
N HIS A 9 22.54 -0.84 -1.20
CA HIS A 9 23.33 -1.98 -1.71
C HIS A 9 22.92 -2.46 -3.12
N ILE A 10 21.90 -1.84 -3.73
CA ILE A 10 21.40 -2.21 -5.05
C ILE A 10 21.93 -1.26 -6.12
N ASN A 11 22.46 -1.85 -7.20
CA ASN A 11 22.66 -1.11 -8.44
C ASN A 11 21.32 -1.02 -9.19
N LEU A 12 20.72 0.17 -9.16
CA LEU A 12 19.42 0.43 -9.78
C LEU A 12 19.48 0.50 -11.32
N ASP A 13 20.66 0.72 -11.91
CA ASP A 13 20.81 0.88 -13.36
C ASP A 13 20.53 -0.42 -14.12
N ASP A 14 20.80 -1.57 -13.50
CA ASP A 14 20.51 -2.89 -14.06
C ASP A 14 19.02 -3.16 -14.28
N PHE A 15 18.13 -2.41 -13.63
CA PHE A 15 16.68 -2.60 -13.74
C PHE A 15 16.04 -1.71 -14.80
N HIS A 16 16.79 -0.79 -15.42
CA HIS A 16 16.23 0.10 -16.42
C HIS A 16 15.68 -0.69 -17.61
N ASN A 17 14.35 -0.72 -17.73
CA ASN A 17 13.66 -1.43 -18.79
C ASN A 17 12.77 -0.47 -19.60
N THR A 18 12.99 -0.47 -20.91
CA THR A 18 12.36 0.46 -21.86
C THR A 18 11.13 -0.14 -22.56
N SER A 19 10.68 -1.33 -22.16
CA SER A 19 9.54 -1.99 -22.79
C SER A 19 8.25 -1.15 -22.72
N LEU A 20 7.46 -1.17 -23.80
CA LEU A 20 6.22 -0.40 -23.92
C LEU A 20 5.24 -0.72 -22.80
N ASN A 21 5.08 -2.00 -22.43
CA ASN A 21 4.20 -2.41 -21.34
C ASN A 21 4.58 -1.77 -20.00
N ILE A 22 5.87 -1.68 -19.67
CA ILE A 22 6.32 -1.05 -18.42
C ILE A 22 6.05 0.46 -18.45
N ARG A 23 6.25 1.11 -19.60
CA ARG A 23 5.91 2.53 -19.78
C ARG A 23 4.41 2.80 -19.68
N PHE A 24 3.57 1.94 -20.24
CA PHE A 24 2.11 2.04 -20.08
C PHE A 24 1.69 1.87 -18.63
N LYS A 25 2.23 0.89 -17.91
CA LYS A 25 1.97 0.73 -16.47
C LYS A 25 2.49 1.94 -15.66
N TYR A 26 3.61 2.53 -16.07
CA TYR A 26 4.17 3.74 -15.44
C TYR A 26 3.26 4.96 -15.66
N LEU A 27 2.70 5.13 -16.86
CA LEU A 27 1.67 6.14 -17.13
C LEU A 27 0.44 5.93 -16.26
N PHE A 28 -0.01 4.68 -16.09
CA PHE A 28 -1.14 4.36 -15.24
C PHE A 28 -0.88 4.69 -13.76
N LEU A 29 0.36 4.55 -13.29
CA LEU A 29 0.76 5.00 -11.94
C LEU A 29 0.52 6.52 -11.78
N PHE A 30 0.91 7.34 -12.75
CA PHE A 30 0.62 8.78 -12.70
C PHE A 30 -0.86 9.10 -12.74
N ILE A 31 -1.64 8.41 -13.58
CA ILE A 31 -3.10 8.56 -13.63
C ILE A 31 -3.72 8.22 -12.27
N SER A 32 -3.26 7.16 -11.61
CA SER A 32 -3.74 6.77 -10.26
C SER A 32 -3.42 7.82 -9.19
N VAL A 33 -2.25 8.47 -9.28
CA VAL A 33 -1.88 9.59 -8.39
C VAL A 33 -2.74 10.82 -8.67
N PHE A 34 -2.92 11.18 -9.94
CA PHE A 34 -3.78 12.28 -10.35
C PHE A 34 -5.22 12.05 -9.89
N LYS A 35 -5.77 10.85 -10.09
CA LYS A 35 -7.09 10.45 -9.56
C LYS A 35 -7.15 10.67 -8.05
N SER A 36 -6.14 10.20 -7.31
CA SER A 36 -6.10 10.34 -5.85
C SER A 36 -6.11 11.81 -5.43
N PHE A 37 -5.38 12.67 -6.13
CA PHE A 37 -5.34 14.12 -5.90
C PHE A 37 -6.66 14.81 -6.27
N ALA A 38 -7.26 14.45 -7.40
CA ALA A 38 -8.55 14.97 -7.84
C ALA A 38 -9.67 14.64 -6.84
N VAL A 39 -9.66 13.42 -6.28
CA VAL A 39 -10.59 13.05 -5.20
C VAL A 39 -10.42 13.95 -3.98
N TYR A 40 -9.18 14.32 -3.61
CA TYR A 40 -8.95 15.24 -2.50
C TYR A 40 -9.38 16.68 -2.79
N ILE A 41 -9.19 17.16 -4.03
CA ILE A 41 -9.73 18.47 -4.45
C ILE A 41 -11.26 18.45 -4.37
N ALA A 42 -11.89 17.36 -4.81
CA ALA A 42 -13.35 17.20 -4.72
C ALA A 42 -13.83 17.17 -3.26
N ASP A 43 -13.10 16.50 -2.37
CA ASP A 43 -13.38 16.51 -0.92
C ASP A 43 -13.30 17.95 -0.37
N LEU A 44 -12.24 18.70 -0.71
CA LEU A 44 -12.04 20.08 -0.28
C LEU A 44 -13.13 21.03 -0.83
N TRP A 45 -13.47 20.87 -2.11
CA TRP A 45 -14.55 21.64 -2.75
C TRP A 45 -15.89 21.40 -2.07
N THR A 46 -16.18 20.13 -1.75
CA THR A 46 -17.42 19.76 -1.03
C THR A 46 -17.42 20.37 0.36
N ALA A 47 -16.29 20.35 1.07
CA ALA A 47 -16.15 20.95 2.40
C ALA A 47 -16.41 22.46 2.39
N VAL A 48 -15.79 23.19 1.44
CA VAL A 48 -15.98 24.64 1.27
C VAL A 48 -17.42 24.95 0.88
N SER A 49 -18.00 24.20 -0.06
CA SER A 49 -19.38 24.41 -0.51
C SER A 49 -20.39 24.25 0.64
N LEU A 50 -20.17 23.26 1.53
CA LEU A 50 -21.02 23.06 2.70
C LEU A 50 -20.86 24.17 3.76
N LEU A 51 -19.64 24.69 3.94
CA LEU A 51 -19.35 25.74 4.92
C LEU A 51 -19.83 27.12 4.48
N VAL A 52 -19.76 27.42 3.18
CA VAL A 52 -20.10 28.74 2.62
C VAL A 52 -21.57 28.84 2.20
N ILE A 53 -22.16 27.78 1.63
CA ILE A 53 -23.44 27.90 0.91
C ILE A 53 -24.59 27.21 1.66
N GLY A 54 -24.34 26.23 2.54
CA GLY A 54 -25.40 25.54 3.28
C GLY A 54 -26.47 24.85 2.40
N GLN A 55 -26.31 24.88 1.08
CA GLN A 55 -27.12 24.25 0.07
C GLN A 55 -26.15 23.64 -0.94
N THR A 56 -26.26 22.33 -1.16
CA THR A 56 -25.65 21.73 -2.35
C THR A 56 -26.30 22.40 -3.55
N THR A 57 -25.48 22.94 -4.46
CA THR A 57 -25.89 23.70 -5.65
C THR A 57 -26.63 22.87 -6.71
N VAL A 58 -26.99 21.64 -6.37
CA VAL A 58 -27.84 20.72 -7.12
C VAL A 58 -28.93 20.34 -6.13
N THR A 59 -30.21 20.55 -6.47
CA THR A 59 -31.36 20.24 -5.61
C THR A 59 -31.22 18.82 -5.08
N PRO A 60 -30.81 18.63 -3.81
CA PRO A 60 -30.59 17.29 -3.31
C PRO A 60 -31.96 16.66 -3.13
N ALA A 61 -32.17 15.50 -3.73
CA ALA A 61 -33.39 14.71 -3.53
C ALA A 61 -33.58 14.30 -2.05
N ILE A 62 -32.53 14.44 -1.23
CA ILE A 62 -32.50 14.14 0.20
C ILE A 62 -32.51 15.47 0.99
N PRO A 63 -33.30 15.59 2.08
CA PRO A 63 -33.33 16.79 2.92
C PRO A 63 -31.93 17.21 3.38
N THR A 64 -31.65 18.50 3.21
CA THR A 64 -30.32 19.12 3.38
C THR A 64 -29.80 19.09 4.82
N ASP A 65 -30.63 18.82 5.83
CA ASP A 65 -30.21 18.92 7.23
C ASP A 65 -29.43 17.71 7.73
N VAL A 66 -29.72 16.51 7.21
CA VAL A 66 -29.00 15.27 7.59
C VAL A 66 -27.77 15.06 6.71
N SER A 67 -27.87 15.35 5.40
CA SER A 67 -26.78 15.14 4.44
C SER A 67 -25.54 15.96 4.78
N LYS A 68 -25.70 17.21 5.26
CA LYS A 68 -24.58 18.08 5.71
C LYS A 68 -23.68 17.40 6.73
N TRP A 69 -24.25 16.78 7.76
CA TRP A 69 -23.47 16.13 8.83
C TRP A 69 -22.79 14.85 8.34
N ILE A 70 -23.44 14.10 7.45
CA ILE A 70 -22.83 12.91 6.81
C ILE A 70 -21.63 13.33 5.96
N PHE A 71 -21.78 14.37 5.13
CA PHE A 71 -20.67 14.89 4.33
C PHE A 71 -19.53 15.44 5.19
N PHE A 72 -19.85 16.21 6.23
CA PHE A 72 -18.84 16.73 7.15
C PHE A 72 -18.06 15.60 7.85
N GLY A 73 -18.78 14.57 8.33
CA GLY A 73 -18.18 13.38 8.92
C GLY A 73 -17.27 12.62 7.95
N CYS A 74 -17.72 12.37 6.72
CA CYS A 74 -16.92 11.65 5.72
C CYS A 74 -15.66 12.43 5.31
N ILE A 75 -15.74 13.77 5.25
CA ILE A 75 -14.59 14.64 4.99
C ILE A 75 -13.55 14.53 6.12
N ILE A 76 -13.97 14.63 7.39
CA ILE A 76 -13.05 14.48 8.52
C ILE A 76 -12.37 13.11 8.50
N VAL A 77 -13.15 12.04 8.30
CA VAL A 77 -12.61 10.68 8.22
C VAL A 77 -11.63 10.53 7.04
N SER A 78 -11.93 11.13 5.88
CA SER A 78 -11.03 11.16 4.71
C SER A 78 -9.66 11.75 5.08
N PHE A 79 -9.65 12.93 5.70
CA PHE A 79 -8.41 13.61 6.09
C PHE A 79 -7.64 12.88 7.18
N LEU A 80 -8.32 12.31 8.18
CA LEU A 80 -7.68 11.53 9.23
C LEU A 80 -7.01 10.26 8.68
N LEU A 81 -7.70 9.52 7.81
CA LEU A 81 -7.15 8.33 7.16
C LEU A 81 -5.95 8.69 6.28
N LEU A 82 -6.05 9.78 5.51
CA LEU A 82 -4.94 10.27 4.69
C LEU A 82 -3.72 10.63 5.55
N PHE A 83 -3.93 11.40 6.62
CA PHE A 83 -2.85 11.86 7.49
C PHE A 83 -2.14 10.68 8.16
N TRP A 84 -2.92 9.69 8.63
CA TRP A 84 -2.39 8.46 9.21
C TRP A 84 -1.52 7.69 8.20
N ASP A 85 -2.03 7.50 6.98
CA ASP A 85 -1.32 6.80 5.92
C ASP A 85 -0.04 7.55 5.50
N MET A 86 -0.06 8.89 5.50
CA MET A 86 1.11 9.73 5.23
C MET A 86 2.18 9.59 6.32
N ILE A 87 1.80 9.61 7.61
CA ILE A 87 2.74 9.40 8.73
C ILE A 87 3.37 8.01 8.62
N LYS A 88 2.55 6.99 8.39
CA LYS A 88 3.01 5.60 8.23
C LYS A 88 3.99 5.48 7.06
N ALA A 89 3.68 6.08 5.92
CA ALA A 89 4.55 6.07 4.75
C ALA A 89 5.89 6.75 5.02
N ARG A 90 5.88 7.93 5.66
CA ARG A 90 7.12 8.64 6.03
C ARG A 90 8.01 7.82 6.97
N ARG A 91 7.44 7.09 7.92
CA ARG A 91 8.19 6.20 8.81
C ARG A 91 8.87 5.06 8.02
N ILE A 92 8.16 4.48 7.07
CA ILE A 92 8.67 3.40 6.20
C ILE A 92 9.81 3.90 5.29
N LEU A 93 9.67 5.09 4.69
CA LEU A 93 10.71 5.69 3.85
C LEU A 93 12.05 5.84 4.57
N LYS A 94 12.01 6.22 5.86
CA LYS A 94 13.22 6.38 6.68
C LYS A 94 13.98 5.07 6.90
N THR A 95 13.30 3.92 6.79
CA THR A 95 13.90 2.61 7.02
C THR A 95 14.82 2.20 5.86
N LYS A 96 14.61 2.76 4.66
CA LYS A 96 15.35 2.41 3.42
C LYS A 96 15.31 0.94 3.00
N ASP A 97 14.48 0.12 3.64
CA ASP A 97 14.29 -1.29 3.26
C ASP A 97 13.36 -1.40 2.05
N ILE A 98 13.79 -2.16 1.05
CA ILE A 98 13.10 -2.24 -0.25
C ILE A 98 11.72 -2.89 -0.10
N SER A 99 11.61 -3.95 0.69
CA SER A 99 10.36 -4.68 0.90
C SER A 99 9.30 -3.87 1.64
N TYR A 100 9.68 -3.15 2.69
CA TYR A 100 8.77 -2.26 3.39
C TYR A 100 8.30 -1.10 2.48
N ASN A 101 9.19 -0.57 1.64
CA ASN A 101 8.81 0.46 0.67
C ASN A 101 7.91 -0.10 -0.45
N PHE A 102 8.20 -1.29 -0.96
CA PHE A 102 7.40 -1.99 -1.98
C PHE A 102 6.00 -2.31 -1.48
N THR A 103 5.90 -2.93 -0.30
CA THR A 103 4.63 -3.29 0.33
C THR A 103 3.85 -2.08 0.78
N CYS A 104 4.42 -0.87 0.78
CA CYS A 104 3.73 0.36 1.17
C CYS A 104 3.33 1.21 -0.05
N GLY A 105 2.06 1.17 -0.46
CA GLY A 105 1.55 1.89 -1.65
C GLY A 105 2.04 3.34 -1.79
N ILE A 106 1.89 4.19 -0.77
CA ILE A 106 2.36 5.59 -0.82
C ILE A 106 3.88 5.67 -0.97
N ALA A 107 4.62 4.81 -0.28
CA ALA A 107 6.07 4.80 -0.36
C ALA A 107 6.56 4.32 -1.74
N ASN A 108 6.01 3.19 -2.21
CA ASN A 108 6.25 2.64 -3.53
C ASN A 108 5.98 3.68 -4.63
N THR A 109 4.81 4.31 -4.60
CA THR A 109 4.45 5.37 -5.56
C THR A 109 5.40 6.56 -5.48
N TYR A 110 5.76 7.02 -4.28
CA TYR A 110 6.70 8.14 -4.11
C TYR A 110 8.09 7.83 -4.68
N LEU A 111 8.65 6.66 -4.36
CA LEU A 111 9.95 6.20 -4.88
C LEU A 111 9.91 5.99 -6.41
N SER A 112 8.81 5.43 -6.92
CA SER A 112 8.60 5.22 -8.35
C SER A 112 8.54 6.53 -9.15
N ILE A 113 7.90 7.58 -8.59
CA ILE A 113 7.86 8.90 -9.22
C ILE A 113 9.23 9.58 -9.14
N LYS A 114 9.92 9.43 -8.01
CA LYS A 114 11.25 10.03 -7.81
C LYS A 114 12.29 9.44 -8.75
N ASP A 115 12.24 8.13 -8.99
CA ASP A 115 13.20 7.43 -9.82
C ASP A 115 12.53 6.30 -10.61
N TYR A 116 12.58 6.38 -11.94
CA TYR A 116 12.03 5.36 -12.84
C TYR A 116 12.71 3.99 -12.66
N ARG A 117 13.97 3.95 -12.21
CA ARG A 117 14.67 2.69 -11.94
C ARG A 117 14.07 1.97 -10.74
N CYS A 118 13.63 2.72 -9.72
CA CYS A 118 12.89 2.16 -8.58
C CYS A 118 11.56 1.56 -9.04
N TYR A 119 10.86 2.23 -9.96
CA TYR A 119 9.63 1.69 -10.54
C TYR A 119 9.88 0.36 -11.26
N CYS A 120 10.93 0.29 -12.08
CA CYS A 120 11.28 -0.96 -12.78
C CYS A 120 11.68 -2.09 -11.83
N LEU A 121 12.39 -1.77 -10.74
CA LEU A 121 12.71 -2.72 -9.67
C LEU A 121 11.44 -3.27 -9.04
N PHE A 122 10.51 -2.41 -8.60
CA PHE A 122 9.25 -2.84 -8.01
C PHE A 122 8.41 -3.66 -8.97
N GLN A 123 8.42 -3.33 -10.26
CA GLN A 123 7.74 -4.12 -11.28
C GLN A 123 8.36 -5.51 -11.44
N SER A 124 9.69 -5.64 -11.33
CA SER A 124 10.41 -6.91 -11.36
C SER A 124 10.10 -7.78 -10.13
N ILE A 125 9.92 -7.15 -8.97
CA ILE A 125 9.49 -7.80 -7.73
C ILE A 125 8.04 -8.30 -7.87
N GLU A 126 7.12 -7.43 -8.30
CA GLU A 126 5.70 -7.77 -8.51
C GLU A 126 5.53 -8.97 -9.45
N ARG A 127 6.31 -9.06 -10.53
CA ARG A 127 6.27 -10.19 -11.48
C ARG A 127 6.70 -11.53 -10.86
N GLY A 128 7.45 -11.52 -9.76
CA GLY A 128 7.84 -12.72 -9.04
C GLY A 128 6.83 -13.16 -7.97
N ILE A 129 5.83 -12.32 -7.69
CA ILE A 129 4.78 -12.62 -6.72
C ILE A 129 3.57 -13.17 -7.48
N GLU A 130 2.87 -14.11 -6.86
CA GLU A 130 1.61 -14.63 -7.36
C GLU A 130 0.60 -13.50 -7.57
N SER A 131 0.16 -13.32 -8.82
CA SER A 131 -0.66 -12.16 -9.22
C SER A 131 -1.98 -12.05 -8.45
N TYR A 132 -2.59 -13.18 -8.08
CA TYR A 132 -3.82 -13.21 -7.30
C TYR A 132 -3.60 -12.71 -5.85
N ALA A 133 -2.53 -13.14 -5.19
CA ALA A 133 -2.21 -12.70 -3.82
C ALA A 133 -1.84 -11.22 -3.77
N PHE A 134 -1.06 -10.75 -4.75
CA PHE A 134 -0.71 -9.34 -4.88
C PHE A 134 -1.93 -8.46 -5.18
N PHE A 135 -2.84 -8.93 -6.04
CA PHE A 135 -4.10 -8.25 -6.33
C PHE A 135 -4.95 -8.09 -5.06
N VAL A 136 -5.19 -9.19 -4.34
CA VAL A 136 -5.96 -9.18 -3.10
C VAL A 136 -5.34 -8.23 -2.07
N PHE A 137 -4.02 -8.31 -1.88
CA PHE A 137 -3.30 -7.41 -0.97
C PHE A 137 -3.44 -5.93 -1.35
N THR A 138 -3.33 -5.61 -2.64
CA THR A 138 -3.40 -4.24 -3.12
C THR A 138 -4.82 -3.67 -3.00
N ALA A 139 -5.83 -4.45 -3.39
CA ALA A 139 -7.23 -4.04 -3.31
C ALA A 139 -7.70 -3.90 -1.85
N LEU A 140 -7.38 -4.87 -0.98
CA LEU A 140 -7.74 -4.83 0.44
C LEU A 140 -6.87 -3.86 1.27
N ARG A 141 -5.92 -3.16 0.68
CA ARG A 141 -5.19 -2.11 1.41
C ARG A 141 -5.98 -0.82 1.48
N GLY A 142 -6.63 -0.43 0.37
CA GLY A 142 -7.33 0.85 0.22
C GLY A 142 -8.77 0.87 0.68
N TRP A 143 -9.34 -0.28 1.06
CA TRP A 143 -10.77 -0.43 1.35
C TRP A 143 -11.30 0.51 2.42
N LYS A 144 -10.52 0.81 3.48
CA LYS A 144 -10.98 1.69 4.58
C LYS A 144 -11.31 3.09 4.07
N ARG A 145 -10.43 3.66 3.24
CA ARG A 145 -10.65 4.96 2.62
C ARG A 145 -11.82 4.90 1.64
N LEU A 146 -11.87 3.85 0.82
CA LEU A 146 -12.97 3.68 -0.15
C LEU A 146 -14.34 3.59 0.54
N LEU A 147 -14.47 2.79 1.60
CA LEU A 147 -15.74 2.58 2.29
C LEU A 147 -16.11 3.71 3.26
N LEU A 148 -15.17 4.22 4.04
CA LEU A 148 -15.50 5.17 5.11
C LEU A 148 -15.52 6.63 4.61
N ALA A 149 -14.67 6.98 3.64
CA ALA A 149 -14.59 8.33 3.12
C ALA A 149 -15.38 8.49 1.81
N GLU A 150 -15.18 7.58 0.85
CA GLU A 150 -15.78 7.74 -0.49
C GLU A 150 -17.22 7.23 -0.57
N ALA A 151 -17.55 6.09 0.05
CA ALA A 151 -18.86 5.46 -0.13
C ALA A 151 -20.04 6.33 0.35
N PRO A 152 -20.04 6.98 1.53
CA PRO A 152 -21.18 7.78 1.97
C PRO A 152 -21.50 8.93 1.01
N ARG A 153 -20.48 9.60 0.49
CA ARG A 153 -20.62 10.63 -0.56
C ARG A 153 -21.19 10.04 -1.84
N GLN A 154 -20.65 8.90 -2.29
CA GLN A 154 -21.04 8.35 -3.58
C GLN A 154 -22.45 7.77 -3.54
N VAL A 155 -22.93 7.28 -2.40
CA VAL A 155 -24.35 6.91 -2.21
C VAL A 155 -25.26 8.12 -2.44
N ILE A 156 -24.91 9.30 -1.90
CA ILE A 156 -25.69 10.53 -2.13
C ILE A 156 -25.65 10.93 -3.60
N ASN A 157 -24.48 10.87 -4.24
CA ASN A 157 -24.34 11.16 -5.67
C ASN A 157 -25.15 10.18 -6.53
N ILE A 158 -25.17 8.88 -6.18
CA ILE A 158 -25.94 7.85 -6.88
C ILE A 158 -27.44 8.17 -6.78
N VAL A 159 -27.96 8.40 -5.58
CA VAL A 159 -29.39 8.72 -5.38
C VAL A 159 -29.78 10.00 -6.13
N THR A 160 -28.90 11.00 -6.14
CA THR A 160 -29.11 12.24 -6.89
C THR A 160 -29.12 12.01 -8.40
N LEU A 161 -28.18 11.21 -8.90
CA LEU A 161 -28.11 10.86 -10.32
C LEU A 161 -29.26 9.97 -10.76
N GLU A 162 -29.72 9.03 -9.92
CA GLU A 162 -30.86 8.17 -10.21
C GLU A 162 -32.13 9.00 -10.47
N ALA A 163 -32.32 10.09 -9.71
CA ALA A 163 -33.42 11.02 -9.95
C ALA A 163 -33.27 11.83 -11.25
N LEU A 164 -32.03 12.11 -11.69
CA LEU A 164 -31.72 12.94 -12.88
C LEU A 164 -31.62 12.13 -14.18
N VAL A 165 -31.21 10.86 -14.12
CA VAL A 165 -31.04 9.95 -15.26
C VAL A 165 -32.29 9.83 -16.14
N PRO A 166 -33.53 9.65 -15.62
CA PRO A 166 -34.72 9.56 -16.47
C PRO A 166 -35.04 10.88 -17.18
N GLU A 167 -34.61 12.02 -16.65
CA GLU A 167 -34.76 13.31 -17.32
C GLU A 167 -33.66 13.54 -18.37
N TRP A 168 -32.45 13.01 -18.12
CA TRP A 168 -31.28 13.17 -18.99
C TRP A 168 -31.32 12.27 -20.23
N PHE A 169 -31.76 11.01 -20.08
CA PHE A 169 -31.87 10.03 -21.16
C PHE A 169 -33.33 9.68 -21.43
N LYS A 170 -33.98 10.45 -22.32
CA LYS A 170 -35.33 10.11 -22.78
C LYS A 170 -35.24 9.19 -23.99
N ILE A 171 -35.67 7.95 -23.82
CA ILE A 171 -35.85 6.99 -24.91
C ILE A 171 -37.28 7.16 -25.42
N HIS A 172 -37.43 7.84 -26.55
CA HIS A 172 -38.68 7.83 -27.32
C HIS A 172 -38.43 7.06 -28.61
N ASN A 173 -39.20 5.98 -28.83
CA ASN A 173 -39.23 5.22 -30.09
C ASN A 173 -37.86 4.82 -30.68
N GLY A 174 -36.91 4.42 -29.84
CA GLY A 174 -35.61 3.89 -30.30
C GLY A 174 -34.55 4.96 -30.62
N GLU A 175 -34.86 6.25 -30.52
CA GLU A 175 -33.87 7.33 -30.59
C GLU A 175 -33.49 7.82 -29.18
N LEU A 176 -32.18 7.82 -28.90
CA LEU A 176 -31.61 8.35 -27.68
C LEU A 176 -31.51 9.88 -27.78
N THR A 177 -32.46 10.59 -27.17
CA THR A 177 -32.37 12.05 -27.05
C THR A 177 -31.64 12.42 -25.76
N ILE A 178 -30.42 12.94 -25.89
CA ILE A 178 -29.62 13.44 -24.77
C ILE A 178 -30.01 14.90 -24.55
N ASN A 179 -30.78 15.17 -23.50
CA ASN A 179 -31.15 16.55 -23.19
C ASN A 179 -30.14 17.14 -22.20
N ASN A 180 -29.17 17.92 -22.70
CA ASN A 180 -28.17 18.56 -21.84
C ASN A 180 -28.77 19.60 -20.87
N GLN A 181 -29.98 20.12 -21.12
CA GLN A 181 -30.66 21.01 -20.17
C GLN A 181 -31.17 20.25 -18.92
N ALA A 182 -31.40 18.94 -19.01
CA ALA A 182 -31.83 18.14 -17.85
C ALA A 182 -30.71 17.93 -16.81
N LEU A 183 -29.45 18.17 -17.17
CA LEU A 183 -28.31 18.16 -16.25
C LEU A 183 -28.21 19.44 -15.41
N GLY A 184 -28.95 20.50 -15.78
CA GLY A 184 -29.00 21.79 -15.10
C GLY A 184 -29.22 22.96 -16.05
N ASP A 185 -29.89 24.00 -15.55
CA ASP A 185 -30.22 25.22 -16.30
C ASP A 185 -28.98 26.08 -16.61
N SER A 186 -27.86 25.85 -15.89
CA SER A 186 -26.60 26.55 -16.04
C SER A 186 -25.45 25.63 -16.46
N TRP A 187 -24.51 26.17 -17.24
CA TRP A 187 -23.30 25.44 -17.67
C TRP A 187 -22.49 24.89 -16.50
N THR A 188 -22.48 25.60 -15.37
CA THR A 188 -21.80 25.17 -14.14
C THR A 188 -22.46 23.95 -13.51
N GLN A 189 -23.79 23.88 -13.49
CA GLN A 189 -24.53 22.74 -12.97
C GLN A 189 -24.35 21.51 -13.86
N GLN A 190 -24.33 21.66 -15.19
CA GLN A 190 -24.14 20.54 -16.11
C GLN A 190 -22.75 19.89 -15.96
N ILE A 191 -21.69 20.69 -15.89
CA ILE A 191 -20.32 20.20 -15.68
C ILE A 191 -20.20 19.50 -14.33
N LEU A 192 -20.83 20.05 -13.29
CA LEU A 192 -20.82 19.48 -11.95
C LEU A 192 -21.53 18.12 -11.93
N THR A 193 -22.74 18.01 -12.47
CA THR A 193 -23.50 16.75 -12.56
C THR A 193 -22.74 15.71 -13.39
N GLY A 194 -22.13 16.11 -14.52
CA GLY A 194 -21.28 15.23 -15.32
C GLY A 194 -20.05 14.73 -14.56
N THR A 195 -19.41 15.58 -13.76
CA THR A 195 -18.27 15.21 -12.91
C THR A 195 -18.70 14.27 -11.78
N MET A 196 -19.87 14.49 -11.17
CA MET A 196 -20.44 13.59 -10.17
C MET A 196 -20.70 12.20 -10.76
N ALA A 197 -21.31 12.12 -11.95
CA ALA A 197 -21.55 10.87 -12.67
C ALA A 197 -20.25 10.12 -12.98
N PHE A 198 -19.26 10.81 -13.53
CA PHE A 198 -17.95 10.22 -13.79
C PHE A 198 -17.29 9.68 -12.50
N SER A 199 -17.29 10.47 -11.42
CA SER A 199 -16.71 10.05 -10.15
C SER A 199 -17.42 8.84 -9.54
N THR A 200 -18.74 8.73 -9.73
CA THR A 200 -19.57 7.62 -9.28
C THR A 200 -19.20 6.33 -10.03
N VAL A 201 -19.00 6.39 -11.35
CA VAL A 201 -18.54 5.24 -12.16
C VAL A 201 -17.17 4.77 -11.70
N ILE A 202 -16.22 5.68 -11.49
CA ILE A 202 -14.88 5.34 -10.99
C ILE A 202 -14.94 4.70 -9.60
N PHE A 203 -15.82 5.20 -8.72
CA PHE A 203 -16.06 4.61 -7.42
C PHE A 203 -16.64 3.19 -7.55
N ALA A 204 -17.67 2.99 -8.38
CA ALA A 204 -18.29 1.68 -8.60
C ALA A 204 -17.26 0.65 -9.09
N MET A 205 -16.43 1.00 -10.08
CA MET A 205 -15.35 0.14 -10.56
C MET A 205 -14.36 -0.22 -9.44
N SER A 206 -13.98 0.76 -8.62
CA SER A 206 -13.06 0.54 -7.49
C SER A 206 -13.69 -0.35 -6.42
N PHE A 207 -14.98 -0.17 -6.14
CA PHE A 207 -15.74 -0.96 -5.18
C PHE A 207 -15.88 -2.42 -5.63
N ILE A 208 -16.20 -2.66 -6.91
CA ILE A 208 -16.27 -4.01 -7.49
C ILE A 208 -14.93 -4.73 -7.35
N LEU A 209 -13.80 -4.05 -7.59
CA LEU A 209 -12.46 -4.64 -7.41
C LEU A 209 -12.18 -5.01 -5.95
N VAL A 210 -12.61 -4.19 -4.98
CA VAL A 210 -12.48 -4.50 -3.54
C VAL A 210 -13.38 -5.67 -3.15
N CYS A 211 -14.60 -5.74 -3.65
CA CYS A 211 -15.49 -6.89 -3.44
C CYS A 211 -14.91 -8.18 -4.04
N ALA A 212 -14.42 -8.13 -5.28
CA ALA A 212 -13.75 -9.27 -5.91
C ALA A 212 -12.53 -9.72 -5.10
N ALA A 213 -11.72 -8.78 -4.61
CA ALA A 213 -10.60 -9.08 -3.73
C ALA A 213 -11.02 -9.69 -2.39
N ALA A 214 -12.13 -9.24 -1.79
CA ALA A 214 -12.66 -9.81 -0.56
C ALA A 214 -13.13 -11.26 -0.77
N VAL A 215 -13.76 -11.56 -1.91
CA VAL A 215 -14.14 -12.94 -2.28
C VAL A 215 -12.90 -13.82 -2.48
N LEU A 216 -11.90 -13.33 -3.22
CA LEU A 216 -10.64 -14.04 -3.44
C LEU A 216 -9.78 -14.17 -2.17
N TYR A 217 -10.00 -13.32 -1.16
CA TYR A 217 -9.29 -13.41 0.11
C TYR A 217 -9.70 -14.62 0.95
N VAL A 218 -10.94 -15.10 0.81
CA VAL A 218 -11.46 -16.28 1.52
C VAL A 218 -10.64 -17.54 1.21
N PRO A 219 -10.50 -18.01 -0.05
CA PRO A 219 -9.67 -19.17 -0.37
C PRO A 219 -8.18 -18.94 -0.05
N LEU A 220 -7.73 -17.68 -0.12
CA LEU A 220 -6.34 -17.32 0.14
C LEU A 220 -5.94 -17.53 1.61
N ILE A 221 -6.83 -17.27 2.56
CA ILE A 221 -6.59 -17.55 3.99
C ILE A 221 -6.39 -19.05 4.26
N PHE A 222 -7.11 -19.92 3.55
CA PHE A 222 -6.92 -21.37 3.71
C PHE A 222 -5.58 -21.86 3.16
N HIS A 223 -5.01 -21.14 2.17
CA HIS A 223 -3.71 -21.45 1.60
C HIS A 223 -2.54 -20.91 2.43
N ILE A 224 -2.70 -19.73 3.06
CA ILE A 224 -1.62 -19.03 3.77
C ILE A 224 -1.69 -19.31 5.28
N ARG A 225 -0.57 -19.76 5.86
CA ARG A 225 -0.39 -19.86 7.33
C ARG A 225 0.06 -18.52 7.93
N GLY A 226 -0.79 -17.49 7.93
CA GLY A 226 -0.43 -16.18 8.50
C GLY A 226 -1.24 -15.00 7.94
N ASN A 227 -0.79 -13.78 8.24
CA ASN A 227 -1.43 -12.57 7.72
C ASN A 227 -1.08 -12.36 6.23
N LEU A 228 -2.02 -11.85 5.43
CA LEU A 228 -1.80 -11.56 4.02
C LEU A 228 -0.61 -10.62 3.78
N LYS A 229 -0.48 -9.59 4.63
CA LYS A 229 0.63 -8.63 4.53
C LYS A 229 1.97 -9.34 4.69
N GLU A 230 2.06 -10.26 5.63
CA GLU A 230 3.26 -11.03 5.93
C GLU A 230 3.61 -11.96 4.78
N TYR A 231 2.64 -12.68 4.22
CA TYR A 231 2.86 -13.53 3.06
C TYR A 231 3.43 -12.77 1.86
N VAL A 232 2.84 -11.61 1.54
CA VAL A 232 3.31 -10.77 0.43
C VAL A 232 4.68 -10.18 0.72
N CYS A 233 4.94 -9.74 1.95
CA CYS A 233 6.25 -9.25 2.38
C CYS A 233 7.31 -10.34 2.21
N HIS A 234 7.05 -11.55 2.70
CA HIS A 234 7.95 -12.70 2.58
C HIS A 234 8.22 -13.08 1.12
N LYS A 235 7.19 -13.15 0.27
CA LYS A 235 7.35 -13.41 -1.17
C LYS A 235 8.13 -12.29 -1.86
N ALA A 236 7.93 -11.04 -1.45
CA ALA A 236 8.70 -9.90 -1.97
C ALA A 236 10.16 -9.95 -1.52
N ASP A 237 10.43 -10.25 -0.24
CA ASP A 237 11.77 -10.39 0.35
C ASP A 237 12.56 -11.49 -0.37
N LYS A 238 11.97 -12.69 -0.51
CA LYS A 238 12.59 -13.79 -1.27
C LYS A 238 12.92 -13.38 -2.70
N ARG A 239 12.02 -12.63 -3.34
CA ARG A 239 12.24 -12.16 -4.71
C ARG A 239 13.35 -11.10 -4.78
N ILE A 240 13.45 -10.22 -3.78
CA ILE A 240 14.53 -9.24 -3.67
C ILE A 240 15.87 -9.97 -3.50
N ASP A 241 15.91 -11.04 -2.69
CA ASP A 241 17.10 -11.87 -2.50
C ASP A 241 17.56 -12.56 -3.78
N ASP A 242 16.63 -13.19 -4.51
CA ASP A 242 16.93 -13.78 -5.83
C ASP A 242 17.56 -12.76 -6.79
N ILE A 243 17.04 -11.53 -6.75
CA ILE A 243 17.49 -10.43 -7.61
C ILE A 243 18.89 -9.98 -7.20
N LEU A 244 19.12 -9.75 -5.90
CA LEU A 244 20.41 -9.37 -5.33
C LEU A 244 21.49 -10.41 -5.60
N HIS A 245 21.17 -11.69 -5.41
CA HIS A 245 22.07 -12.80 -5.69
C HIS A 245 22.49 -12.80 -7.17
N LYS A 246 21.53 -12.64 -8.10
CA LYS A 246 21.82 -12.54 -9.53
C LYS A 246 22.70 -11.34 -9.88
N GLN A 247 22.51 -10.20 -9.22
CA GLN A 247 23.38 -9.04 -9.42
C GLN A 247 24.81 -9.31 -8.95
N ARG A 248 25.00 -9.89 -7.76
CA ARG A 248 26.32 -10.25 -7.25
C ARG A 248 27.03 -11.22 -8.19
N MET A 249 26.34 -12.26 -8.62
CA MET A 249 26.88 -13.22 -9.58
C MET A 249 27.31 -12.55 -10.88
N LYS A 250 26.47 -11.68 -11.47
CA LYS A 250 26.83 -10.94 -12.70
C LYS A 250 28.10 -10.10 -12.54
N VAL A 251 28.28 -9.45 -11.39
CA VAL A 251 29.49 -8.66 -11.11
C VAL A 251 30.72 -9.55 -11.01
N LEU A 252 30.61 -10.73 -10.40
CA LEU A 252 31.70 -11.70 -10.32
C LEU A 252 32.06 -12.28 -11.69
N TYR A 253 31.08 -12.76 -12.45
CA TYR A 253 31.30 -13.28 -13.81
C TYR A 253 31.84 -12.22 -14.78
N ARG A 254 31.48 -10.95 -14.62
CA ARG A 254 32.05 -9.86 -15.43
C ARG A 254 33.53 -9.62 -15.14
N LYS A 255 34.04 -10.00 -13.97
CA LYS A 255 35.46 -9.86 -13.63
C LYS A 255 36.33 -10.99 -14.20
N GLU A 256 35.77 -12.16 -14.50
CA GLU A 256 36.50 -13.31 -15.07
C GLU A 256 37.20 -13.08 -16.43
N PRO A 257 36.71 -12.26 -17.40
CA PRO A 257 37.36 -12.12 -18.71
C PRO A 257 38.67 -11.30 -18.70
N GLN A 258 39.05 -10.73 -17.56
CA GLN A 258 40.32 -9.97 -17.39
C GLN A 258 41.30 -10.66 -16.44
N ALA A 259 40.97 -11.83 -15.93
CA ALA A 259 41.82 -12.53 -14.98
C ALA A 259 42.94 -13.30 -15.71
N ASN A 260 44.18 -13.00 -15.31
CA ASN A 260 45.29 -13.92 -15.45
C ASN A 260 44.90 -15.30 -14.86
N PRO A 261 45.55 -16.42 -15.27
CA PRO A 261 45.30 -17.77 -14.74
C PRO A 261 45.46 -17.95 -13.21
N LEU A 262 45.76 -16.88 -12.46
CA LEU A 262 45.99 -16.88 -11.01
C LEU A 262 44.79 -16.35 -10.19
N ASP A 263 43.68 -15.91 -10.80
CA ASP A 263 42.52 -15.41 -10.02
C ASP A 263 41.51 -16.52 -9.66
N GLU A 264 42.03 -17.65 -9.18
CA GLU A 264 41.27 -18.78 -8.61
C GLU A 264 40.28 -18.32 -7.51
N THR A 265 40.59 -17.20 -6.86
CA THR A 265 39.81 -16.54 -5.80
C THR A 265 38.44 -16.07 -6.26
N SER A 266 38.31 -15.49 -7.46
CA SER A 266 37.03 -14.97 -7.95
C SER A 266 36.04 -16.11 -8.27
N SER A 267 36.51 -17.18 -8.91
CA SER A 267 35.70 -18.35 -9.24
C SER A 267 35.35 -19.18 -7.99
N THR A 268 36.27 -19.32 -7.03
CA THR A 268 35.97 -19.98 -5.73
C THR A 268 34.99 -19.17 -4.87
N LEU A 269 35.04 -17.83 -4.91
CA LEU A 269 34.07 -16.97 -4.23
C LEU A 269 32.67 -17.09 -4.85
N ALA A 270 32.57 -17.09 -6.18
CA ALA A 270 31.29 -17.28 -6.88
C ALA A 270 30.67 -18.64 -6.54
N TYR A 271 31.47 -19.71 -6.60
CA TYR A 271 31.03 -21.06 -6.22
C TYR A 271 30.60 -21.15 -4.75
N SER A 272 31.32 -20.49 -3.84
CA SER A 272 30.99 -20.48 -2.41
C SER A 272 29.69 -19.72 -2.10
N LEU A 273 29.47 -18.58 -2.78
CA LEU A 273 28.23 -17.80 -2.68
C LEU A 273 27.02 -18.58 -3.21
N GLU A 274 27.17 -19.23 -4.37
CA GLU A 274 26.11 -20.05 -4.96
C GLU A 274 25.75 -21.24 -4.05
N LYS A 275 26.77 -21.91 -3.48
CA LYS A 275 26.58 -23.00 -2.51
C LYS A 275 25.92 -22.53 -1.21
N GLY A 276 26.29 -21.35 -0.71
CA GLY A 276 25.65 -20.74 0.45
C GLY A 276 24.17 -20.46 0.22
N TYR A 277 23.83 -19.84 -0.92
CA TYR A 277 22.46 -19.51 -1.28
C TYR A 277 21.55 -20.74 -1.40
N MET A 278 22.05 -21.83 -1.99
CA MET A 278 21.30 -23.09 -2.12
C MET A 278 20.99 -23.74 -0.76
N ASN A 279 21.91 -23.65 0.19
CA ASN A 279 21.72 -24.16 1.55
C ASN A 279 20.72 -23.33 2.36
N ASP A 280 20.77 -21.99 2.26
CA ASP A 280 19.81 -21.10 2.94
C ASP A 280 18.39 -21.27 2.38
N SER A 281 18.27 -21.35 1.05
CA SER A 281 16.99 -21.59 0.36
C SER A 281 16.30 -22.90 0.77
N ALA A 282 17.09 -23.93 1.11
CA ALA A 282 16.59 -25.23 1.59
C ALA A 282 16.24 -25.21 3.09
N SER A 283 16.89 -24.36 3.87
CA SER A 283 16.70 -24.24 5.33
C SER A 283 15.47 -23.38 5.69
N ASP A 284 15.15 -22.39 4.87
CA ASP A 284 14.00 -21.49 5.07
C ASP A 284 12.66 -22.22 5.10
N GLN A 285 12.50 -23.36 4.40
CA GLN A 285 11.27 -24.16 4.46
C GLN A 285 10.94 -24.71 5.86
N HIS A 286 11.93 -24.82 6.77
CA HIS A 286 11.76 -25.50 8.06
C HIS A 286 11.85 -24.55 9.29
N LEU A 287 12.49 -23.39 9.17
CA LEU A 287 12.68 -22.41 10.27
C LEU A 287 11.60 -21.31 10.33
N LEU A 288 10.79 -21.16 9.28
CA LEU A 288 9.79 -20.09 9.09
C LEU A 288 8.67 -19.98 10.15
N SER A 289 8.52 -20.92 11.08
CA SER A 289 7.45 -20.89 12.08
C SER A 289 7.85 -20.35 13.46
N LYS A 290 9.15 -20.31 13.80
CA LYS A 290 9.57 -20.09 15.21
C LYS A 290 10.12 -18.69 15.49
N ASP A 291 10.98 -18.15 14.62
CA ASP A 291 11.62 -16.85 14.86
C ASP A 291 10.75 -15.65 14.43
N TYR A 292 9.75 -15.85 13.56
CA TYR A 292 8.91 -14.76 13.08
C TYR A 292 7.92 -14.24 14.16
N ASN A 293 7.43 -15.12 15.04
CA ASN A 293 6.48 -14.76 16.09
C ASN A 293 7.06 -13.77 17.12
N ASP A 294 8.37 -13.80 17.35
CA ASP A 294 9.04 -12.94 18.34
C ASP A 294 9.35 -11.54 17.79
N TYR A 295 9.37 -11.36 16.46
CA TYR A 295 9.67 -10.06 15.82
C TYR A 295 8.43 -9.16 15.65
N TYR A 296 7.22 -9.75 15.56
CA TYR A 296 5.98 -9.01 15.23
C TYR A 296 4.99 -8.80 16.40
N TYR A 297 5.18 -9.48 17.54
CA TYR A 297 4.45 -9.21 18.79
C TYR A 297 5.44 -8.83 19.90
N PRO A 298 5.67 -7.54 20.21
CA PRO A 298 6.26 -7.22 21.50
C PRO A 298 5.28 -7.69 22.57
N LYS A 299 5.77 -8.54 23.50
CA LYS A 299 5.01 -8.93 24.70
C LYS A 299 4.36 -7.68 25.30
N PRO A 300 3.09 -7.75 25.75
CA PRO A 300 2.53 -6.66 26.54
C PRO A 300 3.49 -6.39 27.69
N LEU A 301 3.82 -5.11 27.91
CA LEU A 301 4.62 -4.67 29.05
C LEU A 301 3.93 -5.19 30.32
N HIS A 302 4.42 -6.30 30.85
CA HIS A 302 4.00 -6.77 32.16
C HIS A 302 4.38 -5.68 33.15
N SER A 303 3.34 -5.13 33.77
CA SER A 303 3.31 -4.39 35.03
C SER A 303 4.63 -4.40 35.81
N TYR A 304 5.11 -3.20 36.15
CA TYR A 304 6.14 -2.93 37.15
C TYR A 304 6.05 -3.90 38.33
N GLN A 305 6.84 -4.97 38.29
CA GLN A 305 7.13 -5.77 39.46
C GLN A 305 8.37 -5.16 40.11
N GLN A 306 8.12 -4.38 41.16
CA GLN A 306 9.15 -3.78 42.01
C GLN A 306 10.19 -4.85 42.37
N ARG A 307 11.46 -4.64 41.99
CA ARG A 307 12.57 -5.37 42.59
C ARG A 307 12.59 -5.03 44.08
N PRO A 308 12.57 -6.01 45.01
CA PRO A 308 12.83 -5.72 46.40
C PRO A 308 14.29 -5.25 46.54
N LEU A 309 14.44 -4.07 47.16
CA LEU A 309 15.72 -3.51 47.57
C LEU A 309 16.41 -4.50 48.53
N SER A 310 17.49 -5.13 48.06
CA SER A 310 18.44 -5.83 48.93
C SER A 310 19.14 -4.80 49.81
N ARG A 311 18.63 -4.60 51.03
CA ARG A 311 19.35 -3.89 52.11
C ARG A 311 20.52 -4.77 52.59
N PRO A 312 21.68 -4.18 52.89
CA PRO A 312 22.81 -4.91 53.46
C PRO A 312 22.48 -5.36 54.90
N THR A 313 22.56 -6.66 55.13
CA THR A 313 22.50 -7.26 56.48
C THR A 313 23.80 -6.94 57.21
N TYR A 314 23.71 -6.20 58.31
CA TYR A 314 24.79 -6.02 59.28
C TYR A 314 24.43 -6.75 60.58
N THR A 315 25.48 -7.08 61.34
CA THR A 315 25.57 -7.62 62.72
C THR A 315 25.70 -9.14 62.88
N PRO A 316 26.37 -9.62 63.94
CA PRO A 316 27.57 -9.08 64.62
C PRO A 316 28.62 -10.16 64.92
N GLN A 317 29.83 -9.73 65.32
CA GLN A 317 30.85 -10.61 65.87
C GLN A 317 30.42 -11.21 67.21
N LEU A 318 30.67 -12.52 67.36
CA LEU A 318 30.45 -13.27 68.58
C LEU A 318 31.72 -13.19 69.44
N SER A 319 31.68 -12.45 70.53
CA SER A 319 32.69 -12.55 71.58
C SER A 319 32.10 -12.12 72.93
N GLN A 320 32.26 -13.04 73.90
CA GLN A 320 32.36 -12.90 75.36
C GLN A 320 31.47 -13.92 76.06
N THR A 321 32.02 -15.03 76.55
CA THR A 321 32.68 -15.20 77.86
C THR A 321 31.75 -14.95 79.05
N LEU A 322 31.53 -16.06 79.76
CA LEU A 322 31.54 -16.22 81.21
C LEU A 322 30.33 -15.78 82.05
N SER A 323 30.00 -16.74 82.93
CA SER A 323 29.26 -16.71 84.21
C SER A 323 27.74 -16.55 84.16
#